data_AF-A0A9D4B6F4-F1
#
_entry.id   AF-A0A9D4B6F4-F1
#
_cell.length_a   1.000
_cell.length_b   1.000
_cell.length_c   1.000
_cell.angle_alpha   90.00
_cell.angle_beta   90.00
_cell.angle_gamma   90.00
#
_symmetry.space_group_name_H-M   'P 1'
#
loop_
_entity.id
_entity.type
_entity.pdbx_description
1 polymer ?
#
loop_
_entity_poly.entity_id
_entity_poly.type
_entity_poly.pdbx_seq_one_letter_code
_entity_poly.pdbx_strand_id
1 'polypeptide(L)'
;MDLTSGSNKVKNDTDRPITLIPNALQGLHNLKKVFLQCKCDGLDLTSCPNIEEIYIKGPVTLVPNAVHGLLKLKNVSLDCKCDALDLSSCPDIELIDLEGAVTLLPNGLQGRQQLKFVSQNCKCDGLDLSSCRNIAQIYIKEPVILLPNALCGVHELFFLRLGCTCDGLDLSSCSSLIELDINGPVTLLPNALHGLQRLEKVSLKCTCEGLDLSSCPNIKQIYIDGPVTLLPNALHGLQKLKEVSLNCTCEELDLSSCRKIEKINLNGHVTLLPYALQNLKKLKMVLTKCNCDGLNLSSCKNIETIYIKEHGTLLPDALHGLHKLKNVFLYCKCDGLDFSSCPNIQTIHIDGPVTLLPNTFHGLVELKRLWLKCKCDLLDLSSCQNIKNININENVTLLPNAQHGLQKLEKVVLKCKCDWFDWFVLSDYPYLPMDLWLDTLSLYCKCERQYLVSCQNKKIIRDIVARY
;
A
#
# COMPACT_ATOMS: atom_id res chain seq x y z
N MET A 1 -16.90 -12.27 44.77
CA MET A 1 -17.73 -11.28 44.06
C MET A 1 -18.50 -10.52 45.13
N ASP A 2 -18.33 -9.21 45.22
CA ASP A 2 -19.02 -8.41 46.25
C ASP A 2 -20.41 -8.02 45.70
N LEU A 3 -21.43 -8.79 46.09
CA LEU A 3 -22.82 -8.66 45.68
C LEU A 3 -23.66 -8.23 46.90
N THR A 4 -23.43 -7.02 47.41
CA THR A 4 -24.27 -6.44 48.46
C THR A 4 -25.33 -5.52 47.85
N SER A 5 -26.53 -5.50 48.42
CA SER A 5 -27.71 -4.74 47.93
C SER A 5 -27.56 -3.21 47.91
N GLY A 6 -26.40 -2.68 48.34
CA GLY A 6 -26.01 -1.27 48.24
C GLY A 6 -24.93 -0.98 47.19
N SER A 7 -24.43 -1.98 46.47
CA SER A 7 -23.36 -1.78 45.49
C SER A 7 -23.87 -1.22 44.17
N ASN A 8 -23.29 -0.09 43.73
CA ASN A 8 -23.57 0.52 42.43
C ASN A 8 -22.71 -0.07 41.28
N LYS A 9 -21.82 -1.02 41.57
CA LYS A 9 -20.86 -1.58 40.61
C LYS A 9 -20.59 -3.06 40.89
N VAL A 10 -20.70 -3.90 39.86
CA VAL A 10 -20.20 -5.28 39.90
C VAL A 10 -18.93 -5.37 39.09
N LYS A 11 -17.84 -5.82 39.72
CA LYS A 11 -16.53 -6.03 39.09
C LYS A 11 -15.97 -7.39 39.52
N ASN A 12 -15.51 -8.19 38.56
CA ASN A 12 -14.64 -9.32 38.82
C ASN A 12 -13.21 -8.98 38.38
N ASP A 13 -12.29 -8.83 39.33
CA ASP A 13 -10.89 -8.45 39.09
C ASP A 13 -9.89 -9.63 39.25
N THR A 14 -10.38 -10.85 39.44
CA THR A 14 -9.50 -12.00 39.69
C THR A 14 -9.27 -12.82 38.42
N ASP A 15 -8.00 -13.12 38.12
CA ASP A 15 -7.58 -14.09 37.07
C ASP A 15 -8.08 -15.53 37.30
N ARG A 16 -8.81 -15.79 38.39
CA ARG A 16 -9.41 -17.08 38.67
C ARG A 16 -10.81 -17.15 38.02
N PRO A 17 -11.14 -18.23 37.30
CA PRO A 17 -12.45 -18.38 36.68
C PRO A 17 -13.51 -18.46 37.77
N ILE A 18 -14.26 -17.38 37.94
CA ILE A 18 -15.49 -17.38 38.72
C ILE A 18 -16.62 -17.80 37.79
N THR A 19 -17.49 -18.70 38.22
CA THR A 19 -18.74 -19.00 37.52
C THR A 19 -19.86 -18.20 38.17
N LEU A 20 -20.50 -17.33 37.40
CA LEU A 20 -21.70 -16.61 37.84
C LEU A 20 -22.95 -17.46 37.58
N ILE A 21 -23.91 -17.43 38.51
CA ILE A 21 -25.21 -18.08 38.35
C ILE A 21 -26.14 -17.12 37.57
N PRO A 22 -26.96 -17.59 36.61
CA PRO A 22 -27.84 -16.77 35.75
C PRO A 22 -28.61 -15.62 36.44
N ASN A 23 -29.11 -15.84 37.66
CA ASN A 23 -29.93 -14.88 38.41
C ASN A 23 -29.17 -14.10 39.48
N ALA A 24 -27.83 -14.16 39.49
CA ALA A 24 -27.02 -13.56 40.55
C ALA A 24 -27.11 -12.02 40.62
N LEU A 25 -27.63 -11.37 39.59
CA LEU A 25 -27.84 -9.91 39.54
C LEU A 25 -29.30 -9.50 39.77
N GLN A 26 -30.22 -10.45 39.93
CA GLN A 26 -31.64 -10.15 40.09
C GLN A 26 -31.88 -9.37 41.40
N GLY A 27 -32.62 -8.25 41.33
CA GLY A 27 -32.93 -7.40 42.47
C GLY A 27 -31.88 -6.32 42.81
N LEU A 28 -30.78 -6.21 42.06
CA LEU A 28 -29.79 -5.15 42.22
C LEU A 28 -30.25 -3.84 41.55
N HIS A 29 -31.33 -3.24 42.05
CA HIS A 29 -31.95 -2.06 41.45
C HIS A 29 -31.04 -0.83 41.37
N ASN A 30 -30.00 -0.72 42.22
CA ASN A 30 -29.06 0.40 42.22
C ASN A 30 -27.84 0.17 41.32
N LEU A 31 -27.74 -0.99 40.66
CA LEU A 31 -26.60 -1.33 39.83
C LEU A 31 -26.52 -0.40 38.61
N LYS A 32 -25.41 0.33 38.49
CA LYS A 32 -25.17 1.25 37.37
C LYS A 32 -24.19 0.70 36.34
N LYS A 33 -23.25 -0.14 36.77
CA LYS A 33 -22.15 -0.62 35.92
C LYS A 33 -21.94 -2.11 36.10
N VAL A 34 -21.90 -2.82 34.98
CA VAL A 34 -21.61 -4.26 34.92
C VAL A 34 -20.28 -4.47 34.22
N PHE A 35 -19.29 -5.01 34.95
CA PHE A 35 -18.01 -5.42 34.38
C PHE A 35 -17.78 -6.91 34.67
N LEU A 36 -17.86 -7.74 33.62
CA LEU A 36 -17.74 -9.19 33.73
C LEU A 36 -16.62 -9.74 32.86
N GLN A 37 -15.72 -10.48 33.50
CA GLN A 37 -14.67 -11.29 32.88
C GLN A 37 -14.68 -12.66 33.55
N CYS A 38 -15.67 -13.47 33.19
CA CYS A 38 -15.96 -14.72 33.89
C CYS A 38 -16.74 -15.67 32.97
N LYS A 39 -16.92 -16.92 33.41
CA LYS A 39 -17.87 -17.82 32.74
C LYS A 39 -19.26 -17.59 33.33
N CYS A 40 -20.26 -17.39 32.48
CA CYS A 40 -21.65 -17.24 32.91
C CYS A 40 -22.57 -17.71 31.80
N ASP A 41 -23.48 -18.64 32.09
CA ASP A 41 -24.44 -19.13 31.11
C ASP A 41 -25.84 -18.59 31.46
N GLY A 42 -26.49 -17.91 30.51
CA GLY A 42 -27.84 -17.38 30.67
C GLY A 42 -27.95 -16.09 31.48
N LEU A 43 -27.00 -15.16 31.34
CA LEU A 43 -27.06 -13.88 32.05
C LEU A 43 -28.22 -13.02 31.52
N ASP A 44 -29.07 -12.54 32.44
CA ASP A 44 -30.18 -11.61 32.19
C ASP A 44 -30.00 -10.33 33.03
N LEU A 45 -30.04 -9.16 32.37
CA LEU A 45 -29.88 -7.85 33.00
C LEU A 45 -31.19 -7.05 33.06
N THR A 46 -32.30 -7.57 32.54
CA THR A 46 -33.60 -6.87 32.45
C THR A 46 -34.14 -6.40 33.81
N SER A 47 -33.75 -7.08 34.90
CA SER A 47 -34.16 -6.72 36.28
C SER A 47 -33.34 -5.57 36.90
N CYS A 48 -32.38 -4.99 36.18
CA CYS A 48 -31.48 -3.94 36.67
C CYS A 48 -31.67 -2.61 35.89
N PRO A 49 -32.79 -1.89 36.06
CA PRO A 49 -33.19 -0.78 35.18
C PRO A 49 -32.27 0.46 35.23
N ASN A 50 -31.38 0.53 36.22
CA ASN A 50 -30.47 1.66 36.42
C ASN A 50 -29.08 1.45 35.80
N ILE A 51 -28.86 0.36 35.05
CA ILE A 51 -27.59 0.14 34.36
C ILE A 51 -27.38 1.21 33.30
N GLU A 52 -26.21 1.85 33.37
CA GLU A 52 -25.73 2.86 32.44
C GLU A 52 -24.61 2.29 31.54
N GLU A 53 -23.85 1.31 32.02
CA GLU A 53 -22.69 0.75 31.30
C GLU A 53 -22.59 -0.77 31.46
N ILE A 54 -22.39 -1.46 30.35
CA ILE A 54 -22.15 -2.91 30.28
C ILE A 54 -20.82 -3.16 29.59
N TYR A 55 -19.93 -3.88 30.26
CA TYR A 55 -18.70 -4.42 29.70
C TYR A 55 -18.62 -5.92 30.04
N ILE A 56 -18.73 -6.77 29.03
CA ILE A 56 -18.68 -8.22 29.18
C ILE A 56 -17.63 -8.77 28.23
N LYS A 57 -16.69 -9.54 28.76
CA LYS A 57 -15.65 -10.20 27.98
C LYS A 57 -15.44 -11.63 28.44
N GLY A 58 -15.34 -12.56 27.49
CA GLY A 58 -15.04 -13.96 27.74
C GLY A 58 -16.25 -14.89 27.55
N PRO A 59 -16.22 -16.11 28.11
CA PRO A 59 -17.22 -17.15 27.84
C PRO A 59 -18.53 -16.90 28.60
N VAL A 60 -19.19 -15.79 28.28
CA VAL A 60 -20.51 -15.43 28.78
C VAL A 60 -21.55 -15.70 27.69
N THR A 61 -22.66 -16.32 28.05
CA THR A 61 -23.84 -16.46 27.20
C THR A 61 -24.93 -15.56 27.78
N LEU A 62 -25.30 -14.51 27.04
CA LEU A 62 -26.46 -13.69 27.36
C LEU A 62 -27.74 -14.41 26.93
N VAL A 63 -28.81 -14.28 27.71
CA VAL A 63 -30.14 -14.64 27.21
C VAL A 63 -30.56 -13.69 26.08
N PRO A 64 -31.42 -14.14 25.15
CA PRO A 64 -32.06 -13.23 24.20
C PRO A 64 -32.69 -12.04 24.94
N ASN A 65 -32.51 -10.83 24.41
CA ASN A 65 -33.06 -9.59 25.00
C ASN A 65 -32.58 -9.29 26.43
N ALA A 66 -31.42 -9.81 26.86
CA ALA A 66 -30.88 -9.60 28.21
C ALA A 66 -30.75 -8.11 28.62
N VAL A 67 -30.73 -7.19 27.66
CA VAL A 67 -30.58 -5.74 27.89
C VAL A 67 -31.84 -4.94 27.52
N HIS A 68 -32.92 -5.62 27.16
CA HIS A 68 -34.16 -4.95 26.76
C HIS A 68 -34.77 -4.21 27.96
N GLY A 69 -35.18 -2.96 27.73
CA GLY A 69 -35.79 -2.11 28.74
C GLY A 69 -34.79 -1.36 29.63
N LEU A 70 -33.48 -1.46 29.37
CA LEU A 70 -32.46 -0.68 30.08
C LEU A 70 -32.43 0.78 29.59
N LEU A 71 -33.42 1.57 29.99
CA LEU A 71 -33.64 2.94 29.51
C LEU A 71 -32.47 3.90 29.76
N LYS A 72 -31.62 3.62 30.76
CA LYS A 72 -30.46 4.44 31.12
C LYS A 72 -29.15 3.98 30.47
N LEU A 73 -29.19 2.91 29.68
CA LEU A 73 -28.01 2.31 29.09
C LEU A 73 -27.38 3.26 28.06
N LYS A 74 -26.12 3.61 28.29
CA LYS A 74 -25.33 4.50 27.43
C LYS A 74 -24.24 3.75 26.67
N ASN A 75 -23.56 2.82 27.34
CA ASN A 75 -22.39 2.15 26.77
C ASN A 75 -22.55 0.64 26.83
N VAL A 76 -22.36 -0.02 25.69
CA VAL A 76 -22.41 -1.47 25.55
C VAL A 76 -21.15 -1.95 24.87
N SER A 77 -20.37 -2.76 25.58
CA SER A 77 -19.21 -3.47 25.04
C SER A 77 -19.34 -4.96 25.39
N LEU A 78 -19.49 -5.79 24.36
CA LEU A 78 -19.76 -7.22 24.49
C LEU A 78 -18.78 -8.01 23.62
N ASP A 79 -17.98 -8.86 24.25
CA ASP A 79 -17.18 -9.91 23.62
C ASP A 79 -17.61 -11.24 24.24
N CYS A 80 -18.78 -11.72 23.79
CA CYS A 80 -19.49 -12.84 24.39
C CYS A 80 -20.39 -13.57 23.36
N LYS A 81 -21.19 -14.54 23.80
CA LYS A 81 -22.24 -15.17 22.99
C LYS A 81 -23.60 -14.55 23.30
N CYS A 82 -24.34 -14.14 22.27
CA CYS A 82 -25.73 -13.69 22.39
C CYS A 82 -26.47 -13.95 21.08
N ASP A 83 -27.46 -14.84 21.09
CA ASP A 83 -28.14 -15.26 19.86
C ASP A 83 -29.14 -14.22 19.33
N ALA A 84 -29.56 -13.26 20.17
CA ALA A 84 -30.42 -12.14 19.76
C ALA A 84 -30.28 -10.98 20.76
N LEU A 85 -29.52 -9.96 20.36
CA LEU A 85 -29.37 -8.72 21.10
C LEU A 85 -30.33 -7.66 20.55
N ASP A 86 -31.25 -7.21 21.40
CA ASP A 86 -32.17 -6.11 21.09
C ASP A 86 -31.81 -4.85 21.88
N LEU A 87 -31.37 -3.82 21.17
CA LEU A 87 -31.08 -2.50 21.73
C LEU A 87 -32.19 -1.48 21.41
N SER A 88 -33.31 -1.92 20.81
CA SER A 88 -34.42 -1.06 20.34
C SER A 88 -35.13 -0.27 21.45
N SER A 89 -34.99 -0.69 22.70
CA SER A 89 -35.55 -0.05 23.89
C SER A 89 -34.56 0.83 24.68
N CYS A 90 -33.33 1.01 24.21
CA CYS A 90 -32.29 1.79 24.89
C CYS A 90 -32.02 3.11 24.14
N PRO A 91 -32.71 4.22 24.46
CA PRO A 91 -32.70 5.44 23.64
C PRO A 91 -31.41 6.26 23.74
N ASP A 92 -30.72 6.20 24.88
CA ASP A 92 -29.58 7.06 25.22
C ASP A 92 -28.22 6.41 24.94
N ILE A 93 -28.17 5.35 24.12
CA ILE A 93 -26.91 4.70 23.78
C ILE A 93 -26.00 5.68 23.02
N GLU A 94 -24.79 5.83 23.55
CA GLU A 94 -23.71 6.65 23.00
C GLU A 94 -22.61 5.80 22.34
N LEU A 95 -22.35 4.60 22.87
CA LEU A 95 -21.26 3.73 22.41
C LEU A 95 -21.70 2.27 22.32
N ILE A 96 -21.38 1.66 21.17
CA ILE A 96 -21.58 0.24 20.91
C ILE A 96 -20.30 -0.38 20.40
N ASP A 97 -19.87 -1.45 21.06
CA ASP A 97 -18.73 -2.27 20.66
C ASP A 97 -19.09 -3.75 20.82
N LEU A 98 -19.42 -4.39 19.70
CA LEU A 98 -19.90 -5.78 19.67
C LEU A 98 -18.88 -6.67 18.97
N GLU A 99 -18.29 -7.57 19.72
CA GLU A 99 -17.40 -8.64 19.28
C GLU A 99 -17.96 -10.02 19.69
N GLY A 100 -17.32 -11.08 19.21
CA GLY A 100 -17.71 -12.45 19.52
C GLY A 100 -18.96 -12.92 18.77
N ALA A 101 -19.62 -13.95 19.31
CA ALA A 101 -20.78 -14.59 18.70
C ALA A 101 -22.09 -13.90 19.11
N VAL A 102 -22.16 -12.59 18.87
CA VAL A 102 -23.36 -11.77 19.07
C VAL A 102 -24.16 -11.71 17.76
N THR A 103 -25.48 -11.80 17.83
CA THR A 103 -26.37 -11.51 16.71
C THR A 103 -27.23 -10.31 17.09
N LEU A 104 -26.99 -9.19 16.42
CA LEU A 104 -27.77 -7.97 16.62
C LEU A 104 -29.02 -8.02 15.75
N LEU A 105 -30.17 -7.62 16.31
CA LEU A 105 -31.39 -7.50 15.52
C LEU A 105 -31.30 -6.32 14.53
N PRO A 106 -31.85 -6.43 13.30
CA PRO A 106 -31.64 -5.45 12.23
C PRO A 106 -31.99 -4.00 12.59
N ASN A 107 -33.05 -3.80 13.36
CA ASN A 107 -33.53 -2.47 13.78
C ASN A 107 -33.02 -2.05 15.17
N GLY A 108 -32.10 -2.81 15.77
CA GLY A 108 -31.65 -2.58 17.14
C GLY A 108 -31.06 -1.18 17.36
N LEU A 109 -30.50 -0.56 16.31
CA LEU A 109 -29.82 0.74 16.38
C LEU A 109 -30.59 1.88 15.72
N GLN A 110 -31.77 1.63 15.15
CA GLN A 110 -32.47 2.64 14.38
C GLN A 110 -32.89 3.82 15.28
N GLY A 111 -32.63 5.04 14.82
CA GLY A 111 -33.09 6.28 15.47
C GLY A 111 -32.30 6.71 16.72
N ARG A 112 -31.12 6.13 16.97
CA ARG A 112 -30.28 6.46 18.13
C ARG A 112 -29.57 7.81 17.94
N GLN A 113 -30.20 8.87 18.45
CA GLN A 113 -29.67 10.23 18.29
C GLN A 113 -28.41 10.49 19.11
N GLN A 114 -28.16 9.76 20.20
CA GLN A 114 -26.97 9.96 21.04
C GLN A 114 -25.77 9.12 20.60
N LEU A 115 -25.95 8.22 19.64
CA LEU A 115 -24.95 7.25 19.22
C LEU A 115 -23.79 7.97 18.53
N LYS A 116 -22.59 7.85 19.10
CA LYS A 116 -21.35 8.50 18.64
C LYS A 116 -20.37 7.50 18.03
N PHE A 117 -20.39 6.25 18.50
CA PHE A 117 -19.43 5.23 18.12
C PHE A 117 -20.12 3.88 17.91
N VAL A 118 -19.84 3.24 16.77
CA VAL A 118 -20.29 1.89 16.45
C VAL A 118 -19.10 1.07 16.01
N SER A 119 -18.80 0.00 16.76
CA SER A 119 -17.89 -1.08 16.39
C SER A 119 -18.70 -2.38 16.38
N GLN A 120 -18.72 -3.07 15.25
CA GLN A 120 -19.45 -4.32 15.09
C GLN A 120 -18.63 -5.35 14.30
N ASN A 121 -18.41 -6.48 14.95
CA ASN A 121 -17.80 -7.68 14.39
C ASN A 121 -18.68 -8.89 14.74
N CYS A 122 -19.99 -8.74 14.53
CA CYS A 122 -21.02 -9.64 14.96
C CYS A 122 -22.05 -9.83 13.84
N LYS A 123 -22.89 -10.87 13.90
CA LYS A 123 -23.88 -11.09 12.84
C LYS A 123 -24.98 -10.03 12.91
N CYS A 124 -25.27 -9.38 11.79
CA CYS A 124 -26.39 -8.46 11.65
C CYS A 124 -26.82 -8.41 10.19
N ASP A 125 -28.03 -8.88 9.90
CA ASP A 125 -28.57 -8.90 8.53
C ASP A 125 -29.45 -7.65 8.32
N GLY A 126 -28.96 -6.65 7.60
CA GLY A 126 -29.72 -5.43 7.31
C GLY A 126 -29.57 -4.33 8.37
N LEU A 127 -28.34 -4.05 8.80
CA LEU A 127 -28.08 -2.93 9.70
C LEU A 127 -28.41 -1.59 9.03
N ASP A 128 -29.23 -0.78 9.71
CA ASP A 128 -29.61 0.57 9.31
C ASP A 128 -29.18 1.61 10.36
N LEU A 129 -28.31 2.54 9.97
CA LEU A 129 -27.86 3.67 10.79
C LEU A 129 -28.34 5.02 10.24
N SER A 130 -29.23 5.02 9.24
CA SER A 130 -29.61 6.22 8.47
C SER A 130 -30.24 7.31 9.34
N SER A 131 -30.84 6.93 10.46
CA SER A 131 -31.47 7.84 11.42
C SER A 131 -30.56 8.27 12.56
N CYS A 132 -29.29 7.85 12.59
CA CYS A 132 -28.34 8.15 13.66
C CYS A 132 -27.41 9.32 13.27
N ARG A 133 -27.79 10.54 13.66
CA ARG A 133 -27.18 11.77 13.13
C ARG A 133 -25.80 12.11 13.70
N ASN A 134 -25.53 11.68 14.94
CA ASN A 134 -24.36 12.10 15.71
C ASN A 134 -23.23 11.06 15.73
N ILE A 135 -23.28 10.05 14.85
CA ILE A 135 -22.22 9.05 14.79
C ILE A 135 -20.97 9.69 14.21
N ALA A 136 -19.90 9.70 15.02
CA ALA A 136 -18.60 10.22 14.67
C ALA A 136 -17.70 9.15 14.03
N GLN A 137 -17.88 7.88 14.41
CA GLN A 137 -17.03 6.77 13.97
C GLN A 137 -17.80 5.46 13.80
N ILE A 138 -17.50 4.75 12.70
CA ILE A 138 -18.07 3.45 12.38
C ILE A 138 -16.95 2.48 11.99
N TYR A 139 -16.92 1.33 12.64
CA TYR A 139 -16.06 0.20 12.33
C TYR A 139 -16.92 -1.06 12.21
N ILE A 140 -17.19 -1.52 10.99
CA ILE A 140 -18.02 -2.70 10.76
C ILE A 140 -17.21 -3.73 10.00
N LYS A 141 -17.26 -4.99 10.45
CA LYS A 141 -16.62 -6.13 9.79
C LYS A 141 -17.65 -7.20 9.49
N GLU A 142 -17.28 -8.16 8.64
CA GLU A 142 -18.02 -9.40 8.47
C GLU A 142 -18.34 -10.05 9.82
N PRO A 143 -19.50 -10.71 9.97
CA PRO A 143 -20.45 -11.06 8.91
C PRO A 143 -21.65 -10.09 8.77
N VAL A 144 -21.48 -8.78 8.98
CA VAL A 144 -22.56 -7.80 8.85
C VAL A 144 -22.99 -7.60 7.38
N ILE A 145 -24.29 -7.42 7.15
CA ILE A 145 -24.88 -6.94 5.89
C ILE A 145 -25.49 -5.56 6.14
N LEU A 146 -24.95 -4.54 5.48
CA LEU A 146 -25.46 -3.16 5.54
C LEU A 146 -26.52 -2.93 4.47
N LEU A 147 -27.57 -2.18 4.81
CA LEU A 147 -28.49 -1.67 3.80
C LEU A 147 -27.81 -0.61 2.91
N PRO A 148 -28.21 -0.45 1.64
CA PRO A 148 -27.58 0.50 0.71
C PRO A 148 -27.58 1.95 1.23
N ASN A 149 -28.69 2.35 1.87
CA ASN A 149 -28.91 3.69 2.43
C ASN A 149 -28.61 3.78 3.93
N ALA A 150 -27.96 2.77 4.50
CA ALA A 150 -27.75 2.68 5.95
C ALA A 150 -26.99 3.89 6.54
N LEU A 151 -26.34 4.71 5.71
CA LEU A 151 -25.56 5.86 6.16
C LEU A 151 -26.08 7.22 5.66
N CYS A 152 -27.23 7.27 4.97
CA CYS A 152 -27.72 8.48 4.28
C CYS A 152 -28.07 9.69 5.18
N GLY A 153 -28.08 9.56 6.51
CA GLY A 153 -28.30 10.66 7.46
C GLY A 153 -27.17 10.86 8.48
N VAL A 154 -26.01 10.24 8.26
CA VAL A 154 -24.89 10.26 9.22
C VAL A 154 -23.91 11.39 8.86
N HIS A 155 -24.32 12.63 9.13
CA HIS A 155 -23.58 13.83 8.69
C HIS A 155 -22.32 14.13 9.51
N GLU A 156 -22.24 13.67 10.75
CA GLU A 156 -21.10 13.89 11.67
C GLU A 156 -20.01 12.81 11.58
N LEU A 157 -20.13 11.87 10.63
CA LEU A 157 -19.17 10.78 10.47
C LEU A 157 -17.80 11.32 10.05
N PHE A 158 -16.78 11.10 10.86
CA PHE A 158 -15.39 11.48 10.54
C PHE A 158 -14.57 10.30 10.02
N PHE A 159 -14.82 9.10 10.57
CA PHE A 159 -14.05 7.90 10.29
C PHE A 159 -14.99 6.73 9.96
N LEU A 160 -14.83 6.17 8.76
CA LEU A 160 -15.60 5.01 8.31
C LEU A 160 -14.65 3.89 7.91
N ARG A 161 -14.77 2.74 8.57
CA ARG A 161 -14.13 1.49 8.16
C ARG A 161 -15.15 0.39 7.97
N LEU A 162 -15.22 -0.14 6.76
CA LEU A 162 -16.14 -1.20 6.38
C LEU A 162 -15.36 -2.40 5.85
N GLY A 163 -15.59 -3.56 6.43
CA GLY A 163 -15.15 -4.85 5.90
C GLY A 163 -16.28 -5.86 5.92
N CYS A 164 -17.45 -5.42 5.45
CA CYS A 164 -18.72 -6.14 5.48
C CYS A 164 -19.36 -6.17 4.09
N THR A 165 -20.56 -6.76 3.97
CA THR A 165 -21.30 -6.81 2.69
C THR A 165 -22.25 -5.62 2.56
N CYS A 166 -22.26 -4.96 1.41
CA CYS A 166 -23.23 -3.90 1.10
C CYS A 166 -23.33 -3.69 -0.41
N ASP A 167 -24.54 -3.72 -0.96
CA ASP A 167 -24.77 -3.46 -2.39
C ASP A 167 -25.37 -2.07 -2.61
N GLY A 168 -24.63 -1.16 -3.23
CA GLY A 168 -25.10 0.19 -3.56
C GLY A 168 -24.96 1.19 -2.41
N LEU A 169 -23.83 1.16 -1.71
CA LEU A 169 -23.56 2.09 -0.62
C LEU A 169 -23.42 3.53 -1.15
N ASP A 170 -24.18 4.45 -0.54
CA ASP A 170 -24.09 5.90 -0.75
C ASP A 170 -23.50 6.60 0.49
N LEU A 171 -22.46 7.42 0.28
CA LEU A 171 -21.80 8.21 1.32
C LEU A 171 -21.89 9.73 1.04
N SER A 172 -22.64 10.15 0.02
CA SER A 172 -22.69 11.55 -0.43
C SER A 172 -23.18 12.53 0.66
N SER A 173 -23.94 12.02 1.63
CA SER A 173 -24.44 12.76 2.80
C SER A 173 -23.42 12.90 3.94
N CYS A 174 -22.33 12.13 3.94
CA CYS A 174 -21.32 12.07 5.01
C CYS A 174 -20.34 13.26 4.94
N SER A 175 -20.84 14.49 4.90
CA SER A 175 -20.06 15.72 4.65
C SER A 175 -18.87 15.96 5.60
N SER A 176 -18.88 15.36 6.79
CA SER A 176 -17.79 15.44 7.76
C SER A 176 -16.66 14.42 7.57
N LEU A 177 -16.80 13.49 6.62
CA LEU A 177 -15.91 12.35 6.47
C LEU A 177 -14.47 12.80 6.16
N ILE A 178 -13.51 12.29 6.95
CA ILE A 178 -12.08 12.60 6.85
C ILE A 178 -11.32 11.40 6.29
N GLU A 179 -11.65 10.18 6.75
CA GLU A 179 -10.98 8.94 6.36
C GLU A 179 -12.02 7.88 6.03
N LEU A 180 -11.86 7.30 4.84
CA LEU A 180 -12.65 6.18 4.33
C LEU A 180 -11.74 4.98 4.09
N ASP A 181 -12.08 3.85 4.68
CA ASP A 181 -11.44 2.56 4.43
C ASP A 181 -12.50 1.48 4.18
N ILE A 182 -12.57 0.96 2.97
CA ILE A 182 -13.47 -0.12 2.59
C ILE A 182 -12.63 -1.31 2.15
N ASN A 183 -12.78 -2.44 2.82
CA ASN A 183 -12.08 -3.69 2.54
C ASN A 183 -13.03 -4.87 2.73
N GLY A 184 -13.89 -5.10 1.75
CA GLY A 184 -14.93 -6.12 1.81
C GLY A 184 -15.78 -6.16 0.53
N PRO A 185 -16.76 -7.07 0.46
CA PRO A 185 -17.70 -7.19 -0.65
C PRO A 185 -18.74 -6.05 -0.63
N VAL A 186 -18.25 -4.82 -0.82
CA VAL A 186 -19.07 -3.60 -0.92
C VAL A 186 -19.12 -3.16 -2.38
N THR A 187 -20.30 -2.80 -2.86
CA THR A 187 -20.51 -2.10 -4.12
C THR A 187 -20.83 -0.64 -3.83
N LEU A 188 -19.96 0.28 -4.22
CA LEU A 188 -20.20 1.72 -4.12
C LEU A 188 -21.01 2.22 -5.32
N LEU A 189 -21.95 3.15 -5.07
CA LEU A 189 -22.54 3.92 -6.16
C LEU A 189 -21.48 4.84 -6.82
N PRO A 190 -21.58 5.16 -8.12
CA PRO A 190 -20.60 5.98 -8.84
C PRO A 190 -20.35 7.35 -8.17
N ASN A 191 -21.43 7.96 -7.65
CA ASN A 191 -21.40 9.28 -6.99
C ASN A 191 -21.33 9.19 -5.47
N ALA A 192 -21.06 8.01 -4.89
CA ALA A 192 -21.11 7.80 -3.44
C ALA A 192 -20.17 8.74 -2.68
N LEU A 193 -19.07 9.19 -3.30
CA LEU A 193 -18.08 10.07 -2.67
C LEU A 193 -18.18 11.52 -3.15
N HIS A 194 -19.17 11.86 -3.99
CA HIS A 194 -19.25 13.16 -4.61
C HIS A 194 -19.42 14.28 -3.57
N GLY A 195 -18.57 15.30 -3.65
CA GLY A 195 -18.69 16.51 -2.85
C GLY A 195 -18.20 16.41 -1.40
N LEU A 196 -17.54 15.31 -1.01
CA LEU A 196 -16.99 15.13 0.34
C LEU A 196 -15.79 16.07 0.60
N GLN A 197 -16.10 17.31 0.97
CA GLN A 197 -15.13 18.39 1.08
C GLN A 197 -14.06 18.14 2.14
N ARG A 198 -14.31 17.31 3.16
CA ARG A 198 -13.35 17.06 4.25
C ARG A 198 -12.51 15.81 4.08
N LEU A 199 -12.79 15.02 3.04
CA LEU A 199 -12.15 13.73 2.82
C LEU A 199 -10.66 13.93 2.52
N GLU A 200 -9.80 13.35 3.37
CA GLU A 200 -8.36 13.45 3.25
C GLU A 200 -7.71 12.13 2.81
N LYS A 201 -8.33 11.00 3.15
CA LYS A 201 -7.80 9.67 2.82
C LYS A 201 -8.88 8.74 2.33
N VAL A 202 -8.56 8.03 1.25
CA VAL A 202 -9.44 7.05 0.61
C VAL A 202 -8.67 5.74 0.42
N SER A 203 -9.16 4.67 1.02
CA SER A 203 -8.67 3.30 0.85
C SER A 203 -9.85 2.43 0.41
N LEU A 204 -9.81 1.91 -0.82
CA LEU A 204 -10.90 1.15 -1.42
C LEU A 204 -10.40 -0.20 -1.93
N LYS A 205 -10.97 -1.25 -1.37
CA LYS A 205 -10.89 -2.63 -1.83
C LYS A 205 -12.31 -3.19 -1.88
N CYS A 206 -13.01 -2.75 -2.93
CA CYS A 206 -14.43 -2.92 -3.15
C CYS A 206 -14.74 -2.90 -4.65
N THR A 207 -16.02 -2.98 -5.02
CA THR A 207 -16.49 -2.82 -6.40
C THR A 207 -17.06 -1.42 -6.60
N CYS A 208 -16.71 -0.75 -7.71
CA CYS A 208 -17.31 0.53 -8.07
C CYS A 208 -17.10 0.80 -9.57
N GLU A 209 -18.17 1.13 -10.29
CA GLU A 209 -18.08 1.55 -11.69
C GLU A 209 -18.25 3.07 -11.80
N GLY A 210 -17.30 3.76 -12.43
CA GLY A 210 -17.39 5.20 -12.67
C GLY A 210 -17.14 6.05 -11.42
N LEU A 211 -16.14 5.69 -10.62
CA LEU A 211 -15.74 6.48 -9.46
C LEU A 211 -15.13 7.82 -9.89
N ASP A 212 -15.61 8.91 -9.29
CA ASP A 212 -15.06 10.26 -9.43
C ASP A 212 -14.71 10.88 -8.07
N LEU A 213 -13.46 11.32 -7.93
CA LEU A 213 -12.93 11.97 -6.73
C LEU A 213 -12.61 13.45 -6.96
N SER A 214 -12.83 13.99 -8.16
CA SER A 214 -12.45 15.36 -8.55
C SER A 214 -13.16 16.42 -7.70
N SER A 215 -14.33 16.10 -7.17
CA SER A 215 -15.13 16.94 -6.26
C SER A 215 -14.67 16.93 -4.79
N CYS A 216 -13.59 16.20 -4.46
CA CYS A 216 -13.05 16.05 -3.10
C CYS A 216 -11.68 16.76 -2.94
N PRO A 217 -11.62 18.10 -2.88
CA PRO A 217 -10.38 18.86 -3.04
C PRO A 217 -9.33 18.67 -1.93
N ASN A 218 -9.73 18.06 -0.81
CA ASN A 218 -8.88 17.89 0.36
C ASN A 218 -8.16 16.55 0.45
N ILE A 219 -8.35 15.66 -0.53
CA ILE A 219 -7.70 14.35 -0.56
C ILE A 219 -6.17 14.52 -0.60
N LYS A 220 -5.50 13.80 0.29
CA LYS A 220 -4.05 13.72 0.44
C LYS A 220 -3.51 12.36 0.03
N GLN A 221 -4.28 11.28 0.22
CA GLN A 221 -3.85 9.91 -0.04
C GLN A 221 -4.98 9.10 -0.67
N ILE A 222 -4.65 8.36 -1.74
CA ILE A 222 -5.56 7.45 -2.45
C ILE A 222 -4.90 6.08 -2.54
N TYR A 223 -5.59 5.06 -2.07
CA TYR A 223 -5.28 3.65 -2.28
C TYR A 223 -6.52 2.95 -2.84
N ILE A 224 -6.42 2.42 -4.06
CA ILE A 224 -7.51 1.67 -4.70
C ILE A 224 -6.93 0.33 -5.16
N ASP A 225 -7.55 -0.76 -4.73
CA ASP A 225 -7.12 -2.13 -4.99
C ASP A 225 -8.34 -3.05 -5.14
N GLY A 226 -8.83 -3.24 -6.36
CA GLY A 226 -10.04 -4.03 -6.60
C GLY A 226 -10.69 -3.72 -7.96
N PRO A 227 -11.88 -4.31 -8.21
CA PRO A 227 -12.67 -4.07 -9.42
C PRO A 227 -13.34 -2.69 -9.38
N VAL A 228 -12.51 -1.64 -9.39
CA VAL A 228 -12.91 -0.24 -9.46
C VAL A 228 -12.58 0.32 -10.84
N THR A 229 -13.52 1.00 -11.46
CA THR A 229 -13.30 1.76 -12.70
C THR A 229 -13.38 3.25 -12.40
N LEU A 230 -12.29 3.97 -12.62
CA LEU A 230 -12.24 5.43 -12.50
C LEU A 230 -12.78 6.09 -13.78
N LEU A 231 -13.54 7.17 -13.63
CA LEU A 231 -13.86 8.04 -14.77
C LEU A 231 -12.60 8.75 -15.28
N PRO A 232 -12.57 9.16 -16.56
CA PRO A 232 -11.57 10.11 -17.05
C PRO A 232 -11.53 11.35 -16.15
N ASN A 233 -10.34 11.83 -15.82
CA ASN A 233 -10.15 12.98 -14.93
C ASN A 233 -10.70 12.82 -13.50
N ALA A 234 -11.00 11.59 -13.04
CA ALA A 234 -11.51 11.36 -11.69
C ALA A 234 -10.60 11.90 -10.57
N LEU A 235 -9.32 12.13 -10.84
CA LEU A 235 -8.34 12.68 -9.90
C LEU A 235 -7.93 14.12 -10.21
N HIS A 236 -8.55 14.75 -11.20
CA HIS A 236 -8.20 16.10 -11.63
C HIS A 236 -8.51 17.12 -10.53
N GLY A 237 -7.62 18.11 -10.35
CA GLY A 237 -7.82 19.19 -9.39
C GLY A 237 -7.45 18.86 -7.95
N LEU A 238 -6.98 17.65 -7.65
CA LEU A 238 -6.57 17.24 -6.29
C LEU A 238 -5.21 17.84 -5.88
N GLN A 239 -5.17 19.16 -5.68
CA GLN A 239 -3.95 19.94 -5.37
C GLN A 239 -3.28 19.55 -4.03
N LYS A 240 -3.98 18.83 -3.15
CA LYS A 240 -3.46 18.34 -1.86
C LYS A 240 -2.95 16.90 -1.91
N LEU A 241 -3.17 16.19 -3.02
CA LEU A 241 -2.77 14.79 -3.20
C LEU A 241 -1.24 14.66 -3.10
N LYS A 242 -0.80 13.76 -2.22
CA LYS A 242 0.62 13.44 -1.99
C LYS A 242 0.96 12.03 -2.46
N GLU A 243 0.03 11.09 -2.32
CA GLU A 243 0.26 9.69 -2.63
C GLU A 243 -0.93 9.10 -3.37
N VAL A 244 -0.65 8.42 -4.47
CA VAL A 244 -1.64 7.71 -5.28
C VAL A 244 -1.16 6.29 -5.56
N SER A 245 -1.99 5.31 -5.21
CA SER A 245 -1.75 3.90 -5.46
C SER A 245 -3.00 3.29 -6.10
N LEU A 246 -2.90 2.91 -7.37
CA LEU A 246 -4.03 2.40 -8.17
C LEU A 246 -3.72 0.99 -8.67
N ASN A 247 -4.51 0.03 -8.23
CA ASN A 247 -4.61 -1.32 -8.77
C ASN A 247 -6.07 -1.54 -9.20
N CYS A 248 -6.47 -0.81 -10.23
CA CYS A 248 -7.84 -0.70 -10.73
C CYS A 248 -7.84 -0.40 -12.24
N THR A 249 -9.01 -0.17 -12.83
CA THR A 249 -9.16 0.21 -14.24
C THR A 249 -9.30 1.73 -14.38
N CYS A 250 -8.54 2.33 -15.30
CA CYS A 250 -8.65 3.76 -15.63
C CYS A 250 -8.11 3.98 -17.06
N GLU A 251 -8.99 4.29 -18.00
CA GLU A 251 -8.61 4.44 -19.42
C GLU A 251 -7.84 5.72 -19.71
N GLU A 252 -8.03 6.78 -18.91
CA GLU A 252 -7.33 8.05 -19.09
C GLU A 252 -7.04 8.68 -17.73
N LEU A 253 -5.79 8.53 -17.29
CA LEU A 253 -5.31 9.12 -16.06
C LEU A 253 -4.47 10.37 -16.33
N ASP A 254 -4.95 11.53 -15.84
CA ASP A 254 -4.19 12.78 -15.77
C ASP A 254 -3.93 13.18 -14.30
N LEU A 255 -2.65 13.34 -13.95
CA LEU A 255 -2.20 13.82 -12.64
C LEU A 255 -1.49 15.17 -12.72
N SER A 256 -1.47 15.83 -13.89
CA SER A 256 -0.68 17.04 -14.16
C SER A 256 -1.07 18.22 -13.26
N SER A 257 -2.34 18.24 -12.84
CA SER A 257 -2.87 19.21 -11.88
C SER A 257 -2.47 18.92 -10.43
N CYS A 258 -2.02 17.71 -10.07
CA CYS A 258 -1.78 17.28 -8.68
C CYS A 258 -0.37 17.62 -8.18
N ARG A 259 -0.06 18.92 -8.06
CA ARG A 259 1.31 19.44 -7.84
C ARG A 259 2.04 18.98 -6.57
N LYS A 260 1.34 18.36 -5.60
CA LYS A 260 1.93 17.91 -4.33
C LYS A 260 2.29 16.43 -4.29
N ILE A 261 2.05 15.67 -5.36
CA ILE A 261 2.36 14.25 -5.40
C ILE A 261 3.85 14.02 -5.15
N GLU A 262 4.14 13.12 -4.21
CA GLU A 262 5.47 12.63 -3.86
C GLU A 262 5.67 11.18 -4.32
N LYS A 263 4.60 10.37 -4.37
CA LYS A 263 4.66 8.94 -4.70
C LYS A 263 3.49 8.52 -5.60
N ILE A 264 3.82 7.78 -6.65
CA ILE A 264 2.89 7.17 -7.59
C ILE A 264 3.13 5.67 -7.65
N ASN A 265 2.08 4.88 -7.53
CA ASN A 265 2.10 3.43 -7.69
C ASN A 265 0.92 2.97 -8.56
N LEU A 266 1.17 2.53 -9.79
CA LEU A 266 0.13 2.14 -10.75
C LEU A 266 0.36 0.68 -11.17
N ASN A 267 -0.51 -0.23 -10.76
CA ASN A 267 -0.39 -1.66 -11.03
C ASN A 267 -1.57 -2.28 -11.79
N GLY A 268 -2.68 -1.54 -11.95
CA GLY A 268 -3.86 -2.02 -12.67
C GLY A 268 -3.86 -1.68 -14.16
N HIS A 269 -5.01 -1.88 -14.81
CA HIS A 269 -5.26 -1.49 -16.20
C HIS A 269 -5.47 0.03 -16.30
N VAL A 270 -4.36 0.76 -16.13
CA VAL A 270 -4.31 2.22 -16.18
C VAL A 270 -3.58 2.66 -17.46
N THR A 271 -4.12 3.65 -18.15
CA THR A 271 -3.39 4.32 -19.23
C THR A 271 -3.09 5.75 -18.81
N LEU A 272 -1.80 6.06 -18.70
CA LEU A 272 -1.33 7.42 -18.40
C LEU A 272 -1.32 8.24 -19.68
N LEU A 273 -1.86 9.46 -19.62
CA LEU A 273 -1.67 10.42 -20.72
C LEU A 273 -0.19 10.84 -20.82
N PRO A 274 0.33 11.18 -22.01
CA PRO A 274 1.76 11.49 -22.22
C PRO A 274 2.36 12.57 -21.29
N TYR A 275 1.52 13.51 -20.84
CA TYR A 275 1.89 14.62 -19.95
C TYR A 275 1.27 14.51 -18.55
N ALA A 276 0.67 13.36 -18.21
CA ALA A 276 -0.03 13.17 -16.94
C ALA A 276 0.86 13.41 -15.73
N LEU A 277 2.17 13.19 -15.85
CA LEU A 277 3.12 13.37 -14.75
C LEU A 277 3.95 14.66 -14.88
N GLN A 278 3.67 15.50 -15.88
CA GLN A 278 4.43 16.72 -16.12
C GLN A 278 4.26 17.71 -14.95
N ASN A 279 5.33 18.42 -14.59
CA ASN A 279 5.33 19.45 -13.55
C ASN A 279 5.09 18.95 -12.12
N LEU A 280 5.15 17.64 -11.87
CA LEU A 280 5.11 17.06 -10.52
C LEU A 280 6.46 17.26 -9.81
N LYS A 281 6.77 18.51 -9.48
CA LYS A 281 8.07 18.92 -8.92
C LYS A 281 8.41 18.25 -7.59
N LYS A 282 7.44 17.73 -6.85
CA LYS A 282 7.66 17.02 -5.57
C LYS A 282 7.77 15.51 -5.71
N LEU A 283 7.58 14.98 -6.91
CA LEU A 283 7.59 13.54 -7.18
C LEU A 283 8.98 12.96 -6.86
N LYS A 284 9.01 11.98 -5.95
CA LYS A 284 10.22 11.27 -5.52
C LYS A 284 10.25 9.85 -6.06
N MET A 285 9.08 9.24 -6.26
CA MET A 285 8.96 7.83 -6.60
C MET A 285 7.86 7.59 -7.61
N VAL A 286 8.21 6.89 -8.69
CA VAL A 286 7.27 6.38 -9.69
C VAL A 286 7.43 4.87 -9.77
N LEU A 287 6.36 4.16 -9.47
CA LEU A 287 6.22 2.72 -9.65
C LEU A 287 5.05 2.51 -10.60
N THR A 288 5.28 1.95 -11.78
CA THR A 288 4.21 1.73 -12.74
C THR A 288 4.40 0.40 -13.46
N LYS A 289 3.31 -0.33 -13.64
CA LYS A 289 3.17 -1.50 -14.51
C LYS A 289 2.16 -1.27 -15.63
N CYS A 290 1.74 -0.02 -15.81
CA CYS A 290 0.62 0.36 -16.65
C CYS A 290 1.08 0.91 -18.00
N ASN A 291 0.16 1.05 -18.96
CA ASN A 291 0.51 1.58 -20.27
C ASN A 291 0.89 3.07 -20.15
N CYS A 292 2.11 3.40 -20.55
CA CYS A 292 2.70 4.71 -20.40
C CYS A 292 3.46 5.15 -21.66
N ASP A 293 2.80 5.02 -22.82
CA ASP A 293 3.32 5.52 -24.09
C ASP A 293 3.56 7.03 -24.07
N GLY A 294 4.79 7.43 -24.39
CA GLY A 294 5.21 8.83 -24.43
C GLY A 294 5.51 9.44 -23.06
N LEU A 295 5.71 8.62 -22.01
CA LEU A 295 5.95 9.13 -20.67
C LEU A 295 7.24 9.98 -20.60
N ASN A 296 7.10 11.21 -20.06
CA ASN A 296 8.19 12.15 -19.86
C ASN A 296 8.31 12.58 -18.38
N LEU A 297 9.45 12.28 -17.75
CA LEU A 297 9.74 12.60 -16.35
C LEU A 297 10.79 13.71 -16.18
N SER A 298 11.31 14.29 -17.26
CA SER A 298 12.43 15.25 -17.24
C SER A 298 12.16 16.49 -16.39
N SER A 299 10.89 16.89 -16.24
CA SER A 299 10.46 18.03 -15.41
C SER A 299 10.40 17.71 -13.90
N CYS A 300 10.44 16.44 -13.52
CA CYS A 300 10.25 15.97 -12.15
C CYS A 300 11.60 15.83 -11.41
N LYS A 301 12.27 16.97 -11.19
CA LYS A 301 13.66 17.04 -10.70
C LYS A 301 13.96 16.41 -9.33
N ASN A 302 12.93 16.02 -8.58
CA ASN A 302 13.08 15.39 -7.26
C ASN A 302 12.97 13.86 -7.27
N ILE A 303 12.81 13.23 -8.45
CA ILE A 303 12.70 11.77 -8.53
C ILE A 303 13.99 11.12 -8.02
N GLU A 304 13.83 10.16 -7.11
CA GLU A 304 14.91 9.32 -6.56
C GLU A 304 14.82 7.87 -7.08
N THR A 305 13.62 7.38 -7.39
CA THR A 305 13.40 6.00 -7.82
C THR A 305 12.36 5.92 -8.93
N ILE A 306 12.72 5.19 -9.98
CA ILE A 306 11.85 4.87 -11.12
C ILE A 306 11.79 3.35 -11.27
N TYR A 307 10.57 2.83 -11.29
CA TYR A 307 10.27 1.45 -11.63
C TYR A 307 9.16 1.46 -12.67
N ILE A 308 9.48 1.06 -13.90
CA ILE A 308 8.53 1.00 -15.02
C ILE A 308 8.56 -0.41 -15.57
N LYS A 309 7.41 -1.07 -15.54
CA LYS A 309 7.21 -2.43 -16.04
C LYS A 309 6.13 -2.42 -17.13
N GLU A 310 6.26 -3.35 -18.09
CA GLU A 310 5.23 -3.62 -19.12
C GLU A 310 5.01 -2.50 -20.13
N HIS A 311 4.01 -2.71 -21.01
CA HIS A 311 3.70 -2.07 -22.29
C HIS A 311 3.70 -0.53 -22.28
N GLY A 312 4.86 0.10 -22.34
CA GLY A 312 4.99 1.54 -22.54
C GLY A 312 6.26 1.90 -23.28
N THR A 313 6.22 3.05 -23.95
CA THR A 313 7.36 3.67 -24.61
C THR A 313 7.81 4.91 -23.85
N LEU A 314 9.01 4.88 -23.26
CA LEU A 314 9.64 6.08 -22.71
C LEU A 314 10.18 6.96 -23.85
N LEU A 315 10.01 8.27 -23.73
CA LEU A 315 10.71 9.22 -24.62
C LEU A 315 12.23 9.15 -24.38
N PRO A 316 13.06 9.40 -25.40
CA PRO A 316 14.53 9.37 -25.27
C PRO A 316 15.05 10.24 -24.12
N ASP A 317 14.51 11.46 -24.02
CA ASP A 317 14.88 12.45 -23.00
C ASP A 317 14.04 12.37 -21.71
N ALA A 318 13.25 11.31 -21.54
CA ALA A 318 12.31 11.20 -20.43
C ALA A 318 12.98 11.32 -19.05
N LEU A 319 14.26 10.96 -18.95
CA LEU A 319 15.01 10.96 -17.70
C LEU A 319 16.05 12.09 -17.61
N HIS A 320 16.09 13.00 -18.59
CA HIS A 320 17.15 13.98 -18.70
C HIS A 320 17.20 14.96 -17.50
N GLY A 321 18.40 15.11 -16.92
CA GLY A 321 18.69 16.06 -15.84
C GLY A 321 18.01 15.73 -14.52
N LEU A 322 17.77 14.44 -14.24
CA LEU A 322 17.25 13.97 -12.95
C LEU A 322 18.39 13.75 -11.95
N HIS A 323 18.98 14.83 -11.46
CA HIS A 323 20.15 14.77 -10.58
C HIS A 323 19.92 14.04 -9.25
N LYS A 324 18.68 13.84 -8.79
CA LYS A 324 18.39 13.08 -7.56
C LYS A 324 18.12 11.58 -7.79
N LEU A 325 18.09 11.15 -9.05
CA LEU A 325 17.77 9.78 -9.42
C LEU A 325 18.87 8.83 -8.93
N LYS A 326 18.48 7.85 -8.11
CA LYS A 326 19.39 6.84 -7.53
C LYS A 326 19.14 5.47 -8.10
N ASN A 327 17.87 5.10 -8.33
CA ASN A 327 17.50 3.76 -8.72
C ASN A 327 16.60 3.78 -9.96
N VAL A 328 16.99 3.00 -10.96
CA VAL A 328 16.29 2.86 -12.23
C VAL A 328 16.04 1.39 -12.53
N PHE A 329 14.77 1.01 -12.68
CA PHE A 329 14.33 -0.32 -13.07
C PHE A 329 13.36 -0.20 -14.25
N LEU A 330 13.81 -0.62 -15.43
CA LEU A 330 13.07 -0.49 -16.69
C LEU A 330 12.85 -1.86 -17.33
N TYR A 331 11.59 -2.18 -17.60
CA TYR A 331 11.17 -3.38 -18.34
C TYR A 331 10.28 -3.03 -19.54
N CYS A 332 10.44 -1.82 -20.07
CA CYS A 332 9.61 -1.24 -21.12
C CYS A 332 10.45 -0.91 -22.37
N LYS A 333 9.80 -0.42 -23.44
CA LYS A 333 10.49 0.04 -24.65
C LYS A 333 11.05 1.45 -24.44
N CYS A 334 12.27 1.69 -24.91
CA CYS A 334 12.82 3.04 -24.98
C CYS A 334 13.93 3.11 -26.04
N ASP A 335 13.79 4.02 -27.00
CA ASP A 335 14.81 4.21 -28.03
C ASP A 335 15.65 5.44 -27.71
N GLY A 336 16.97 5.27 -27.58
CA GLY A 336 17.90 6.37 -27.32
C GLY A 336 17.95 6.85 -25.87
N LEU A 337 17.84 5.93 -24.91
CA LEU A 337 17.92 6.26 -23.49
C LEU A 337 19.33 6.75 -23.12
N ASP A 338 19.42 7.84 -22.34
CA ASP A 338 20.67 8.42 -21.86
C ASP A 338 20.60 8.77 -20.36
N PHE A 339 21.60 8.32 -19.59
CA PHE A 339 21.75 8.65 -18.17
C PHE A 339 22.89 9.63 -17.89
N SER A 340 23.59 10.14 -18.90
CA SER A 340 24.76 11.02 -18.73
C SER A 340 24.48 12.28 -17.89
N SER A 341 23.23 12.72 -17.85
CA SER A 341 22.74 13.87 -17.07
C SER A 341 22.23 13.50 -15.66
N CYS A 342 22.42 12.26 -15.22
CA CYS A 342 21.91 11.71 -13.95
C CYS A 342 23.06 11.16 -13.07
N PRO A 343 23.96 12.01 -12.56
CA PRO A 343 25.25 11.59 -11.97
C PRO A 343 25.14 10.74 -10.69
N ASN A 344 24.00 10.80 -9.98
CA ASN A 344 23.80 10.16 -8.68
C ASN A 344 23.17 8.76 -8.75
N ILE A 345 23.02 8.19 -9.96
CA ILE A 345 22.48 6.84 -10.12
C ILE A 345 23.41 5.82 -9.48
N GLN A 346 22.84 4.95 -8.64
CA GLN A 346 23.54 3.88 -7.94
C GLN A 346 23.18 2.50 -8.48
N THR A 347 21.95 2.34 -8.98
CA THR A 347 21.44 1.06 -9.50
C THR A 347 20.72 1.28 -10.81
N ILE A 348 21.11 0.50 -11.83
CA ILE A 348 20.42 0.41 -13.11
C ILE A 348 20.06 -1.06 -13.35
N HIS A 349 18.80 -1.31 -13.66
CA HIS A 349 18.29 -2.58 -14.13
C HIS A 349 17.45 -2.33 -15.37
N ILE A 350 17.88 -2.85 -16.50
CA ILE A 350 17.15 -2.78 -17.77
C ILE A 350 16.92 -4.21 -18.26
N ASP A 351 15.67 -4.59 -18.44
CA ASP A 351 15.25 -5.87 -19.03
C ASP A 351 14.03 -5.63 -19.91
N GLY A 352 14.30 -5.09 -21.10
CA GLY A 352 13.29 -4.67 -22.07
C GLY A 352 13.91 -4.25 -23.41
N PRO A 353 13.09 -3.99 -24.45
CA PRO A 353 13.55 -3.55 -25.75
C PRO A 353 14.01 -2.09 -25.70
N VAL A 354 15.19 -1.88 -25.11
CA VAL A 354 15.81 -0.57 -24.95
C VAL A 354 17.03 -0.45 -25.85
N THR A 355 17.14 0.66 -26.57
CA THR A 355 18.34 1.06 -27.30
C THR A 355 19.06 2.14 -26.48
N LEU A 356 20.31 1.87 -26.09
CA LEU A 356 21.15 2.80 -25.33
C LEU A 356 21.99 3.67 -26.27
N LEU A 357 22.19 4.94 -25.94
CA LEU A 357 23.16 5.79 -26.64
C LEU A 357 24.61 5.44 -26.24
N PRO A 358 25.63 5.72 -27.09
CA PRO A 358 27.02 5.34 -26.80
C PRO A 358 27.57 5.86 -25.46
N ASN A 359 27.13 7.05 -25.03
CA ASN A 359 27.59 7.72 -23.81
C ASN A 359 26.63 7.59 -22.63
N THR A 360 25.69 6.64 -22.69
CA THR A 360 24.60 6.50 -21.71
C THR A 360 25.06 6.49 -20.26
N PHE A 361 26.22 5.89 -19.98
CA PHE A 361 26.74 5.73 -18.62
C PHE A 361 27.89 6.69 -18.29
N HIS A 362 28.18 7.64 -19.16
CA HIS A 362 29.22 8.63 -18.93
C HIS A 362 28.89 9.47 -17.68
N GLY A 363 29.89 9.74 -16.83
CA GLY A 363 29.72 10.53 -15.61
C GLY A 363 28.99 9.85 -14.46
N LEU A 364 28.59 8.57 -14.57
CA LEU A 364 27.91 7.82 -13.50
C LEU A 364 28.88 7.30 -12.43
N VAL A 365 29.57 8.21 -11.74
CA VAL A 365 30.60 7.87 -10.73
C VAL A 365 30.02 7.11 -9.53
N GLU A 366 28.74 7.29 -9.20
CA GLU A 366 28.05 6.64 -8.08
C GLU A 366 27.47 5.26 -8.41
N LEU A 367 27.56 4.81 -9.67
CA LEU A 367 26.96 3.56 -10.12
C LEU A 367 27.63 2.37 -9.41
N LYS A 368 26.85 1.59 -8.67
CA LYS A 368 27.30 0.40 -7.91
C LYS A 368 26.86 -0.90 -8.57
N ARG A 369 25.69 -0.91 -9.21
CA ARG A 369 25.05 -2.11 -9.75
C ARG A 369 24.46 -1.82 -11.12
N LEU A 370 24.86 -2.64 -12.09
CA LEU A 370 24.38 -2.60 -13.47
C LEU A 370 23.86 -3.97 -13.88
N TRP A 371 22.60 -4.02 -14.29
CA TRP A 371 21.97 -5.19 -14.91
C TRP A 371 21.40 -4.78 -16.26
N LEU A 372 21.89 -5.39 -17.34
CA LEU A 372 21.44 -5.14 -18.71
C LEU A 372 20.99 -6.44 -19.38
N LYS A 373 19.77 -6.42 -19.88
CA LYS A 373 19.16 -7.41 -20.76
C LYS A 373 18.41 -6.65 -21.86
N CYS A 374 19.19 -5.96 -22.68
CA CYS A 374 18.74 -5.13 -23.80
C CYS A 374 19.83 -5.07 -24.87
N LYS A 375 19.49 -4.59 -26.06
CA LYS A 375 20.45 -4.42 -27.15
C LYS A 375 21.36 -3.23 -26.85
N CYS A 376 22.67 -3.46 -26.81
CA CYS A 376 23.67 -2.41 -26.62
C CYS A 376 24.90 -2.76 -27.45
N ASP A 377 25.13 -2.00 -28.52
CA ASP A 377 26.22 -2.31 -29.44
C ASP A 377 27.57 -1.89 -28.85
N LEU A 378 27.62 -0.72 -28.20
CA LEU A 378 28.82 -0.17 -27.55
C LEU A 378 28.52 0.26 -26.13
N LEU A 379 29.28 -0.27 -25.17
CA LEU A 379 29.13 0.02 -23.76
C LEU A 379 30.40 0.66 -23.17
N ASP A 380 30.31 1.95 -22.84
CA ASP A 380 31.34 2.69 -22.11
C ASP A 380 31.04 2.72 -20.61
N LEU A 381 31.92 2.13 -19.81
CA LEU A 381 31.87 2.19 -18.34
C LEU A 381 33.09 2.90 -17.73
N SER A 382 33.89 3.60 -18.53
CA SER A 382 35.16 4.23 -18.13
C SER A 382 35.01 5.19 -16.94
N SER A 383 33.84 5.81 -16.80
CA SER A 383 33.52 6.77 -15.74
C SER A 383 32.92 6.14 -14.46
N CYS A 384 32.59 4.84 -14.47
CA CYS A 384 31.80 4.18 -13.42
C CYS A 384 32.66 3.66 -12.24
N GLN A 385 33.45 4.53 -11.60
CA GLN A 385 34.50 4.15 -10.63
C GLN A 385 34.04 3.33 -9.40
N ASN A 386 32.75 3.38 -9.05
CA ASN A 386 32.19 2.69 -7.89
C ASN A 386 31.46 1.38 -8.22
N ILE A 387 31.55 0.89 -9.46
CA ILE A 387 30.79 -0.27 -9.90
C ILE A 387 31.32 -1.55 -9.24
N LYS A 388 30.41 -2.29 -8.59
CA LYS A 388 30.72 -3.54 -7.87
C LYS A 388 30.16 -4.75 -8.59
N ASN A 389 28.96 -4.63 -9.14
CA ASN A 389 28.24 -5.76 -9.74
C ASN A 389 27.80 -5.41 -11.16
N ILE A 390 28.20 -6.23 -12.12
CA ILE A 390 27.79 -6.15 -13.52
C ILE A 390 27.13 -7.47 -13.92
N ASN A 391 25.95 -7.39 -14.51
CA ASN A 391 25.26 -8.51 -15.13
C ASN A 391 24.76 -8.10 -16.51
N ILE A 392 25.36 -8.63 -17.57
CA ILE A 392 24.99 -8.35 -18.96
C ILE A 392 24.58 -9.68 -19.60
N ASN A 393 23.31 -9.79 -19.98
CA ASN A 393 22.70 -11.02 -20.50
C ASN A 393 22.53 -11.05 -22.03
N GLU A 394 22.98 -10.02 -22.72
CA GLU A 394 22.92 -9.88 -24.19
C GLU A 394 24.31 -9.65 -24.78
N ASN A 395 24.46 -9.85 -26.09
CA ASN A 395 25.71 -9.57 -26.79
C ASN A 395 25.99 -8.05 -26.76
N VAL A 396 27.09 -7.66 -26.13
CA VAL A 396 27.53 -6.27 -26.01
C VAL A 396 29.03 -6.19 -26.28
N THR A 397 29.45 -5.21 -27.06
CA THR A 397 30.87 -4.85 -27.20
C THR A 397 31.19 -3.73 -26.22
N LEU A 398 32.12 -3.96 -25.29
CA LEU A 398 32.63 -2.92 -24.40
C LEU A 398 33.49 -1.92 -25.21
N LEU A 399 33.77 -0.71 -24.70
CA LEU A 399 34.72 0.26 -25.32
C LEU A 399 36.10 0.24 -24.66
N PRO A 400 37.24 0.28 -25.38
CA PRO A 400 38.56 -0.13 -24.85
C PRO A 400 38.96 0.53 -23.51
N ASN A 401 38.51 1.75 -23.29
CA ASN A 401 38.79 2.56 -22.10
C ASN A 401 37.88 2.24 -20.90
N ALA A 402 36.89 1.35 -21.04
CA ALA A 402 35.94 0.97 -19.99
C ALA A 402 36.63 0.39 -18.75
N GLN A 403 37.85 -0.14 -18.92
CA GLN A 403 38.68 -0.70 -17.85
C GLN A 403 38.93 0.28 -16.69
N HIS A 404 39.06 1.58 -16.98
CA HIS A 404 39.35 2.60 -15.96
C HIS A 404 38.25 2.73 -14.90
N GLY A 405 36.99 2.44 -15.23
CA GLY A 405 35.89 2.51 -14.28
C GLY A 405 35.75 1.27 -13.41
N LEU A 406 36.36 0.15 -13.77
CA LEU A 406 36.11 -1.17 -13.14
C LEU A 406 36.96 -1.47 -11.91
N GLN A 407 37.52 -0.45 -11.24
CA GLN A 407 38.49 -0.63 -10.15
C GLN A 407 37.92 -1.30 -8.89
N LYS A 408 36.62 -1.15 -8.61
CA LYS A 408 35.95 -1.69 -7.41
C LYS A 408 35.09 -2.92 -7.71
N LEU A 409 35.30 -3.56 -8.85
CA LEU A 409 34.48 -4.65 -9.32
C LEU A 409 34.61 -5.88 -8.41
N GLU A 410 33.47 -6.39 -7.94
CA GLU A 410 33.33 -7.55 -7.06
C GLU A 410 32.74 -8.75 -7.79
N LYS A 411 31.87 -8.53 -8.78
CA LYS A 411 31.20 -9.58 -9.55
C LYS A 411 30.88 -9.13 -10.97
N VAL A 412 31.16 -10.02 -11.92
CA VAL A 412 30.82 -9.85 -13.34
C VAL A 412 30.15 -11.11 -13.86
N VAL A 413 29.04 -10.95 -14.55
CA VAL A 413 28.39 -11.98 -15.35
C VAL A 413 28.17 -11.41 -16.74
N LEU A 414 28.82 -11.99 -17.75
CA LEU A 414 28.69 -11.57 -19.15
C LEU A 414 28.21 -12.75 -19.98
N LYS A 415 27.21 -12.51 -20.82
CA LYS A 415 26.89 -13.34 -21.99
C LYS A 415 27.28 -12.57 -23.25
N CYS A 416 28.58 -12.46 -23.54
CA CYS A 416 29.09 -11.76 -24.72
C CYS A 416 29.65 -12.74 -25.78
N LYS A 417 29.52 -12.37 -27.06
CA LYS A 417 30.60 -12.56 -28.04
C LYS A 417 31.60 -11.43 -27.84
N CYS A 418 32.62 -11.66 -27.03
CA CYS A 418 33.66 -10.66 -26.79
C CYS A 418 34.76 -10.81 -27.85
N ASP A 419 34.86 -9.89 -28.81
CA ASP A 419 35.96 -9.83 -29.82
C ASP A 419 37.25 -9.22 -29.24
N TRP A 420 37.41 -9.28 -27.92
CA TRP A 420 38.18 -8.29 -27.16
C TRP A 420 39.31 -8.85 -26.33
N PHE A 421 39.36 -10.16 -26.17
CA PHE A 421 40.42 -10.75 -25.39
C PHE A 421 41.81 -10.58 -26.05
N ASP A 422 41.88 -10.16 -27.32
CA ASP A 422 43.13 -9.85 -28.03
C ASP A 422 43.95 -8.67 -27.44
N TRP A 423 43.39 -7.81 -26.59
CA TRP A 423 44.05 -6.56 -26.15
C TRP A 423 44.46 -6.51 -24.67
N PHE A 424 44.52 -7.65 -23.97
CA PHE A 424 45.33 -7.78 -22.75
C PHE A 424 46.78 -8.14 -23.12
N VAL A 425 47.44 -7.26 -23.88
CA VAL A 425 48.91 -7.29 -24.04
C VAL A 425 49.43 -6.01 -23.41
N LEU A 426 50.06 -6.16 -22.24
CA LEU A 426 50.85 -5.10 -21.62
C LEU A 426 51.88 -4.60 -22.64
N SER A 427 51.80 -3.31 -22.94
CA SER A 427 52.78 -2.62 -23.78
C SER A 427 54.17 -2.69 -23.15
N ASP A 428 55.15 -2.92 -24.03
CA ASP A 428 56.56 -3.20 -23.74
C ASP A 428 57.20 -2.24 -22.72
N TYR A 429 57.76 -2.79 -21.64
CA TYR A 429 58.83 -2.18 -20.87
C TYR A 429 60.04 -3.13 -20.86
N PRO A 430 61.26 -2.65 -21.20
CA PRO A 430 62.41 -3.53 -21.37
C PRO A 430 63.13 -3.75 -20.02
N TYR A 431 63.49 -5.01 -19.78
CA TYR A 431 64.40 -5.53 -18.73
C TYR A 431 63.99 -5.37 -17.25
N LEU A 432 63.46 -6.44 -16.65
CA LEU A 432 63.71 -6.80 -15.23
C LEU A 432 63.61 -8.34 -15.02
N PRO A 433 64.33 -8.91 -14.02
CA PRO A 433 64.59 -10.34 -13.89
C PRO A 433 63.39 -11.16 -13.39
N MET A 434 63.45 -12.45 -13.72
CA MET A 434 62.37 -13.42 -13.82
C MET A 434 61.96 -14.08 -12.48
N ASP A 435 61.65 -13.32 -11.42
CA ASP A 435 61.31 -13.91 -10.09
C ASP A 435 60.07 -13.32 -9.38
N LEU A 436 59.09 -12.77 -10.12
CA LEU A 436 57.81 -12.29 -9.56
C LEU A 436 56.62 -12.66 -10.46
N TRP A 437 56.41 -13.96 -10.67
CA TRP A 437 55.23 -14.49 -11.37
C TRP A 437 54.54 -15.52 -10.49
N LEU A 438 53.53 -15.10 -9.71
CA LEU A 438 52.69 -16.04 -8.97
C LEU A 438 51.20 -15.70 -8.91
N ASP A 439 50.67 -14.82 -9.77
CA ASP A 439 49.24 -14.47 -9.74
C ASP A 439 48.61 -14.24 -11.13
N THR A 440 48.73 -15.21 -12.03
CA THR A 440 48.12 -15.12 -13.37
C THR A 440 47.41 -16.41 -13.72
N LEU A 441 46.13 -16.33 -14.09
CA LEU A 441 45.31 -17.48 -14.47
C LEU A 441 44.72 -17.26 -15.86
N SER A 442 44.96 -18.20 -16.76
CA SER A 442 44.55 -18.18 -18.17
C SER A 442 43.11 -18.66 -18.32
N LEU A 443 42.29 -17.93 -19.08
CA LEU A 443 40.90 -18.30 -19.38
C LEU A 443 40.78 -18.80 -20.83
N TYR A 444 40.15 -19.96 -21.01
CA TYR A 444 39.85 -20.55 -22.32
C TYR A 444 38.47 -20.06 -22.82
N CYS A 445 38.46 -19.27 -23.90
CA CYS A 445 37.24 -19.03 -24.67
C CYS A 445 37.24 -19.93 -25.91
N LYS A 446 36.06 -20.39 -26.35
CA LYS A 446 35.86 -21.33 -27.47
C LYS A 446 35.99 -20.65 -28.85
N CYS A 447 36.97 -19.76 -28.99
CA CYS A 447 37.49 -19.21 -30.24
C CYS A 447 39.02 -19.34 -30.15
N GLU A 448 39.67 -19.79 -31.22
CA GLU A 448 41.02 -20.41 -31.26
C GLU A 448 42.25 -19.59 -30.79
N ARG A 449 42.17 -18.84 -29.68
CA ARG A 449 43.32 -18.10 -29.11
C ARG A 449 43.29 -18.06 -27.57
N GLN A 450 44.48 -18.17 -26.98
CA GLN A 450 44.74 -18.10 -25.53
C GLN A 450 44.92 -16.64 -25.10
N TYR A 451 44.38 -16.25 -23.93
CA TYR A 451 44.52 -14.87 -23.42
C TYR A 451 44.75 -14.79 -21.90
N LEU A 452 45.57 -13.81 -21.50
CA LEU A 452 45.87 -13.45 -20.10
C LEU A 452 44.82 -12.46 -19.54
N VAL A 453 44.35 -12.68 -18.31
CA VAL A 453 43.51 -11.71 -17.58
C VAL A 453 44.27 -11.15 -16.39
N SER A 454 44.43 -9.83 -16.33
CA SER A 454 44.88 -9.11 -15.13
C SER A 454 43.66 -8.58 -14.38
N CYS A 455 43.27 -9.26 -13.30
CA CYS A 455 42.31 -8.76 -12.31
C CYS A 455 42.98 -8.80 -10.92
N GLN A 456 43.07 -7.67 -10.22
CA GLN A 456 43.72 -7.61 -8.90
C GLN A 456 42.93 -8.36 -7.81
N ASN A 457 41.68 -8.75 -8.08
CA ASN A 457 40.84 -9.48 -7.15
C ASN A 457 40.92 -10.99 -7.39
N LYS A 458 41.86 -11.65 -6.69
CA LYS A 458 42.14 -13.10 -6.78
C LYS A 458 40.90 -13.99 -6.61
N LYS A 459 39.86 -13.52 -5.92
CA LYS A 459 38.62 -14.28 -5.67
C LYS A 459 37.74 -14.37 -6.93
N ILE A 460 37.64 -13.28 -7.69
CA ILE A 460 36.84 -13.23 -8.93
C ILE A 460 37.43 -14.15 -9.99
N ILE A 461 38.77 -14.13 -10.13
CA ILE A 461 39.49 -15.04 -11.02
C ILE A 461 39.15 -16.49 -10.68
N ARG A 462 39.20 -16.88 -9.40
CA ARG A 462 38.85 -18.25 -8.95
C ARG A 462 37.40 -18.63 -9.25
N ASP A 463 36.44 -17.73 -9.04
CA ASP A 463 35.01 -18.02 -9.24
C ASP A 463 34.62 -18.13 -10.73
N ILE A 464 35.29 -17.39 -11.62
CA ILE A 464 35.11 -17.52 -13.07
C ILE A 464 35.69 -18.85 -13.56
N VAL A 465 36.85 -19.24 -13.04
CA VAL A 465 37.57 -20.46 -13.44
C VAL A 465 36.88 -21.73 -12.96
N ALA A 466 36.18 -21.71 -11.82
CA ALA A 466 35.48 -22.89 -11.30
C ALA A 466 34.15 -23.20 -12.03
N ARG A 467 33.67 -22.32 -12.93
CA ARG A 467 32.39 -22.47 -13.66
C ARG A 467 32.55 -22.90 -15.12
N TYR A 468 33.78 -22.93 -15.60
CA TYR A 468 34.21 -23.49 -16.88
C TYR A 468 35.09 -24.70 -16.61
#